data_AF-A0ABD4KB68-F1
#
_entry.id   AF-A0ABD4KB68-F1
#
_cell.length_a   1.000
_cell.length_b   1.000
_cell.length_c   1.000
_cell.angle_alpha   90.00
_cell.angle_beta   90.00
_cell.angle_gamma   90.00
#
_symmetry.space_group_name_H-M   'P 1'
#
loop_
_entity.id
_entity.type
_entity.pdbx_description
1 polymer ?
#
loop_
_entity_poly.entity_id
_entity_poly.type
_entity_poly.pdbx_seq_one_letter_code
_entity_poly.pdbx_strand_id
1 'polypeptide(L)'
;MRTTANKLSVWHSDTLDFKAESVEKLIVALATTMPSPATIDLVWLKEEWFSENEIILENNLGVTKYESVNELHKDISGLNHKLLAKVGTHMLEQLDGEGNYLRVSKRELINLVVKWMETDREFSIDDLEDKWQEQLMK
;
A
#
# COMPACT_ATOMS: atom_id res chain seq x y z
N MET A 1 1.81 2.13 -4.38
CA MET A 1 3.01 2.93 -4.67
C MET A 1 2.65 4.41 -4.69
N ARG A 2 3.24 5.20 -3.81
CA ARG A 2 3.12 6.66 -3.79
C ARG A 2 4.52 7.26 -3.85
N THR A 3 4.74 8.25 -4.70
CA THR A 3 6.03 8.93 -4.83
C THR A 3 6.03 10.22 -4.01
N THR A 4 7.04 10.40 -3.17
CA THR A 4 7.33 11.67 -2.49
C THR A 4 8.81 11.98 -2.71
N ALA A 5 9.12 13.05 -3.45
CA ALA A 5 10.47 13.35 -3.90
C ALA A 5 11.15 12.15 -4.62
N ASN A 6 12.27 11.66 -4.10
CA ASN A 6 13.02 10.51 -4.62
C ASN A 6 12.74 9.21 -3.84
N LYS A 7 11.59 9.13 -3.18
CA LYS A 7 11.16 7.96 -2.40
C LYS A 7 9.87 7.36 -2.91
N LEU A 8 9.74 6.06 -2.74
CA LEU A 8 8.57 5.28 -3.10
C LEU A 8 8.15 4.43 -1.91
N SER A 9 6.99 4.74 -1.36
CA SER A 9 6.45 4.09 -0.17
C SER A 9 5.91 2.70 -0.48
N VAL A 10 6.35 1.72 0.32
CA VAL A 10 5.97 0.32 0.28
C VAL A 10 5.68 -0.18 1.70
N TRP A 11 5.02 -1.33 1.82
CA TRP A 11 4.77 -1.99 3.10
C TRP A 11 5.29 -3.42 3.08
N HIS A 12 5.87 -3.82 4.19
CA HIS A 12 6.31 -5.19 4.45
C HIS A 12 5.11 -6.09 4.75
N SER A 13 5.16 -7.33 4.28
CA SER A 13 4.20 -8.38 4.59
C SER A 13 4.94 -9.72 4.73
N ASP A 14 4.58 -10.50 5.74
CA ASP A 14 5.11 -11.86 5.95
C ASP A 14 4.36 -12.92 5.13
N THR A 15 3.36 -12.52 4.34
CA THR A 15 2.56 -13.40 3.48
C THR A 15 2.29 -12.77 2.12
N LEU A 16 2.11 -13.62 1.10
CA LEU A 16 1.68 -13.22 -0.25
C LEU A 16 0.15 -13.35 -0.43
N ASP A 17 -0.57 -13.89 0.56
CA ASP A 17 -2.02 -14.02 0.48
C ASP A 17 -2.70 -12.66 0.70
N PHE A 18 -3.23 -12.07 -0.37
CA PHE A 18 -3.95 -10.81 -0.30
C PHE A 18 -5.24 -10.85 0.54
N LYS A 19 -5.74 -12.04 0.88
CA LYS A 19 -6.93 -12.21 1.73
C LYS A 19 -6.58 -12.38 3.21
N ALA A 20 -5.30 -12.46 3.55
CA ALA A 20 -4.88 -12.50 4.95
C ALA A 20 -5.25 -11.18 5.62
N GLU A 21 -5.75 -11.25 6.86
CA GLU A 21 -6.16 -10.06 7.62
C GLU A 21 -5.04 -9.02 7.73
N SER A 22 -3.80 -9.47 7.96
CA SER A 22 -2.63 -8.59 7.99
C SER A 22 -2.46 -7.80 6.69
N VAL A 23 -2.68 -8.41 5.53
CA VAL A 23 -2.57 -7.74 4.24
C VAL A 23 -3.75 -6.81 4.00
N GLU A 24 -4.97 -7.22 4.33
CA GLU A 24 -6.13 -6.35 4.24
C GLU A 24 -5.93 -5.05 5.04
N LYS A 25 -5.34 -5.14 6.24
CA LYS A 25 -4.99 -3.96 7.06
C LYS A 25 -3.98 -3.05 6.38
N LEU A 26 -2.96 -3.61 5.71
CA LEU A 26 -2.02 -2.82 4.88
C LEU A 26 -2.75 -2.07 3.75
N ILE A 27 -3.70 -2.73 3.09
CA ILE A 27 -4.50 -2.12 2.02
C ILE A 27 -5.34 -0.97 2.57
N VAL A 28 -5.96 -1.15 3.73
CA VAL A 28 -6.74 -0.09 4.41
C VAL A 28 -5.83 1.07 4.82
N ALA A 29 -4.67 0.80 5.40
CA ALA A 29 -3.70 1.83 5.76
C ALA A 29 -3.31 2.68 4.55
N LEU A 30 -2.99 2.05 3.41
CA LEU A 30 -2.75 2.76 2.15
C LEU A 30 -3.97 3.61 1.75
N ALA A 31 -5.18 3.04 1.80
CA ALA A 31 -6.42 3.71 1.42
C ALA A 31 -6.68 4.98 2.24
N THR A 32 -6.38 4.96 3.55
CA THR A 32 -6.56 6.13 4.44
C THR A 32 -5.69 7.32 4.06
N THR A 33 -4.61 7.10 3.30
CA THR A 33 -3.74 8.19 2.81
C THR A 33 -4.17 8.76 1.46
N MET A 34 -5.16 8.14 0.80
CA MET A 34 -5.64 8.53 -0.51
C MET A 34 -6.64 9.69 -0.40
N PRO A 35 -6.60 10.68 -1.29
CA PRO A 35 -7.53 11.82 -1.27
C PRO A 35 -8.98 11.44 -1.60
N SER A 36 -9.21 10.27 -2.20
CA SER A 36 -10.54 9.76 -2.53
C SER A 36 -10.49 8.26 -2.83
N PRO A 37 -11.59 7.51 -2.63
CA PRO A 37 -11.66 6.12 -3.00
C PRO A 37 -11.54 5.92 -4.51
N ALA A 38 -10.64 5.05 -4.93
CA ALA A 38 -10.38 4.69 -6.31
C ALA A 38 -10.04 3.20 -6.42
N THR A 39 -10.10 2.66 -7.64
CA THR A 39 -9.53 1.35 -7.92
C THR A 39 -8.01 1.42 -7.76
N ILE A 40 -7.44 0.44 -7.09
CA ILE A 40 -6.00 0.33 -6.85
C ILE A 40 -5.46 -1.00 -7.35
N ASP A 41 -4.19 -0.99 -7.70
CA ASP A 41 -3.43 -2.14 -8.15
C ASP A 41 -2.31 -2.40 -7.14
N LEU A 42 -2.25 -3.63 -6.65
CA LEU A 42 -1.29 -4.09 -5.65
C LEU A 42 -0.40 -5.14 -6.29
N VAL A 43 0.90 -5.03 -6.03
CA VAL A 43 1.90 -5.96 -6.55
C VAL A 43 2.88 -6.30 -5.45
N TRP A 44 3.17 -7.58 -5.27
CA TRP A 44 4.21 -8.03 -4.37
C TRP A 44 5.57 -7.79 -4.99
N LEU A 45 6.50 -7.24 -4.20
CA LEU A 45 7.88 -7.06 -4.61
C LEU A 45 8.75 -7.88 -3.65
N LYS A 46 9.70 -8.62 -4.22
CA LYS A 46 10.66 -9.41 -3.42
C LYS A 46 11.66 -8.49 -2.74
N GLU A 47 11.79 -8.63 -1.41
CA GLU A 47 12.70 -7.80 -0.62
C GLU A 47 14.17 -8.05 -1.01
N GLU A 48 14.52 -9.31 -1.26
CA GLU A 48 15.88 -9.73 -1.62
C GLU A 48 16.34 -9.07 -2.91
N TRP A 49 15.43 -8.92 -3.89
CA TRP A 49 15.72 -8.30 -5.18
C TRP A 49 16.24 -6.86 -5.04
N PHE A 50 15.77 -6.10 -4.05
CA PHE A 50 16.26 -4.73 -3.82
C PHE A 50 17.72 -4.74 -3.38
N SER A 51 18.08 -5.62 -2.44
CA SER A 51 19.45 -5.74 -1.95
C SER A 51 20.41 -6.21 -3.05
N GLU A 52 19.99 -7.19 -3.87
CA GLU A 52 20.75 -7.69 -5.03
C GLU A 52 20.97 -6.61 -6.10
N ASN A 53 20.08 -5.61 -6.17
CA ASN A 53 20.12 -4.55 -7.18
C ASN A 53 20.70 -3.22 -6.69
N GLU A 54 21.28 -3.21 -5.48
CA GLU A 54 21.85 -2.04 -4.82
C GLU A 54 20.81 -0.92 -4.60
N ILE A 55 19.56 -1.29 -4.34
CA ILE A 55 18.45 -0.38 -4.04
C ILE A 55 18.22 -0.36 -2.53
N ILE A 56 18.17 0.85 -1.97
CA ILE A 56 18.06 1.05 -0.53
C ILE A 56 16.59 1.01 -0.12
N LEU A 57 16.26 0.14 0.84
CA LEU A 57 15.03 0.16 1.60
C LEU A 57 15.29 0.79 2.96
N GLU A 58 14.66 1.92 3.22
CA GLU A 58 14.72 2.61 4.51
C GLU A 58 13.50 2.20 5.35
N ASN A 59 13.73 1.72 6.58
CA ASN A 59 12.66 1.53 7.54
C ASN A 59 12.26 2.89 8.12
N ASN A 60 11.00 3.26 7.97
CA ASN A 60 10.45 4.48 8.53
C ASN A 60 8.98 4.29 8.85
N LEU A 61 8.51 4.90 9.95
CA LEU A 61 7.11 4.82 10.33
C LEU A 61 6.24 5.44 9.23
N GLY A 62 5.23 4.68 8.81
CA GLY A 62 4.18 5.16 7.92
C GLY A 62 3.38 6.27 8.59
N VAL A 63 2.82 7.16 7.77
CA VAL A 63 1.89 8.21 8.23
C VAL A 63 0.52 7.88 7.67
N THR A 64 -0.13 6.89 8.28
CA THR A 64 -1.49 6.46 7.94
C THR A 64 -2.42 6.60 9.14
N LYS A 65 -3.73 6.60 8.91
CA LYS A 65 -4.73 6.61 9.98
C LYS A 65 -4.85 5.26 10.68
N TYR A 66 -4.32 4.21 10.08
CA TYR A 66 -4.34 2.86 10.62
C TYR A 66 -2.99 2.59 11.30
N GLU A 67 -2.85 3.03 12.55
CA GLU A 67 -1.55 3.18 13.21
C GLU A 67 -0.83 1.84 13.44
N SER A 68 -1.57 0.75 13.68
CA SER A 68 -0.99 -0.54 14.03
C SER A 68 -0.12 -1.17 12.92
N VAL A 69 -0.19 -0.68 11.69
CA VAL A 69 0.67 -1.15 10.57
C VAL A 69 1.71 -0.13 10.13
N ASN A 70 1.82 1.02 10.81
CA ASN A 70 2.80 2.05 10.44
C ASN A 70 4.25 1.56 10.61
N GLU A 71 4.53 0.62 11.50
CA GLU A 71 5.86 0.02 11.67
C GLU A 71 6.31 -0.85 10.49
N LEU A 72 5.36 -1.31 9.67
CA LEU A 72 5.64 -2.15 8.49
C LEU A 72 5.99 -1.33 7.25
N HIS A 73 5.89 0.00 7.33
CA HIS A 73 6.20 0.89 6.24
C HIS A 73 7.71 0.94 5.96
N LYS A 74 8.06 0.97 4.69
CA LYS A 74 9.42 1.17 4.19
C LYS A 74 9.38 2.14 3.02
N ASP A 75 10.46 2.88 2.82
CA ASP A 75 10.66 3.67 1.61
C ASP A 75 11.77 3.07 0.75
N ILE A 76 11.50 2.84 -0.53
CA ILE A 76 12.57 2.70 -1.52
C ILE A 76 13.15 4.10 -1.75
N SER A 77 14.39 4.31 -1.32
CA SER A 77 15.02 5.64 -1.30
C SER A 77 16.09 5.81 -2.37
N GLY A 78 16.53 7.05 -2.57
CA GLY A 78 17.61 7.36 -3.52
C GLY A 78 17.23 7.18 -4.99
N LEU A 79 15.94 7.14 -5.32
CA LEU A 79 15.48 6.86 -6.67
C LEU A 79 15.95 7.93 -7.67
N ASN A 80 16.62 7.47 -8.73
CA ASN A 80 16.92 8.24 -9.94
C ASN A 80 16.27 7.55 -11.15
N HIS A 81 16.39 8.12 -12.35
CA HIS A 81 15.77 7.55 -13.55
C HIS A 81 16.16 6.09 -13.83
N LYS A 82 17.42 5.70 -13.55
CA LYS A 82 17.91 4.33 -13.75
C LYS A 82 17.28 3.38 -12.74
N LEU A 83 17.22 3.76 -11.47
CA LEU A 83 16.64 2.94 -10.41
C LEU A 83 15.12 2.83 -10.56
N LEU A 84 14.44 3.91 -10.95
CA LEU A 84 13.02 3.87 -11.30
C LEU A 84 12.74 2.89 -12.43
N ALA A 85 13.58 2.88 -13.48
CA ALA A 85 13.44 1.92 -14.56
C ALA A 85 13.61 0.47 -14.07
N LYS A 86 14.62 0.20 -13.22
CA LYS A 86 14.80 -1.13 -12.61
C LYS A 86 13.60 -1.56 -11.78
N VAL A 87 13.10 -0.71 -10.89
CA VAL A 87 11.93 -1.00 -10.05
C VAL A 87 10.70 -1.24 -10.92
N GLY A 88 10.51 -0.45 -11.98
CA GLY A 88 9.45 -0.65 -12.95
C GLY A 88 9.55 -1.99 -13.67
N THR A 89 10.75 -2.42 -14.08
CA THR A 89 10.97 -3.74 -14.68
C THR A 89 10.62 -4.86 -13.70
N HIS A 90 11.06 -4.76 -12.44
CA HIS A 90 10.70 -5.75 -11.41
C HIS A 90 9.19 -5.81 -11.18
N MET A 91 8.51 -4.66 -11.11
CA MET A 91 7.05 -4.62 -11.02
C MET A 91 6.38 -5.39 -12.16
N LEU A 92 6.81 -5.16 -13.41
CA LEU A 92 6.27 -5.88 -14.57
C LEU A 92 6.50 -7.39 -14.48
N GLU A 93 7.70 -7.82 -14.07
CA GLU A 93 8.01 -9.25 -13.87
C GLU A 93 7.12 -9.88 -12.78
N GLN A 94 6.80 -9.14 -11.72
CA GLN A 94 5.89 -9.62 -10.67
C GLN A 94 4.44 -9.68 -11.14
N LEU A 95 3.99 -8.79 -12.04
CA LEU A 95 2.63 -8.83 -12.61
C LEU A 95 2.37 -10.11 -13.43
N ASP A 96 3.40 -10.66 -14.06
CA ASP A 96 3.30 -11.91 -14.83
C ASP A 96 3.27 -13.16 -13.93
N GLY A 97 3.59 -13.02 -12.64
CA GLY A 97 3.58 -14.10 -11.66
C GLY A 97 2.18 -14.39 -11.10
N GLU A 98 1.76 -15.66 -11.12
CA GLU A 98 0.48 -16.07 -10.54
C GLU A 98 0.44 -15.75 -9.03
N GLY A 99 -0.60 -15.02 -8.60
CA GLY A 99 -0.81 -14.64 -7.21
C GLY A 99 -0.03 -13.42 -6.71
N ASN A 100 0.81 -12.79 -7.55
CA ASN A 100 1.63 -11.63 -7.16
C ASN A 100 0.96 -10.28 -7.38
N TYR A 101 -0.23 -10.28 -7.98
CA TYR A 101 -0.98 -9.09 -8.33
C TYR A 101 -2.43 -9.20 -7.86
N LEU A 102 -2.93 -8.10 -7.30
CA LEU A 102 -4.35 -7.95 -6.99
C LEU A 102 -4.82 -6.57 -7.45
N ARG A 103 -5.89 -6.57 -8.22
CA ARG A 103 -6.68 -5.37 -8.49
C ARG A 103 -7.84 -5.29 -7.51
N VAL A 104 -7.92 -4.20 -6.75
CA VAL A 104 -9.03 -3.92 -5.84
C VAL A 104 -9.86 -2.81 -6.45
N SER A 105 -11.10 -3.12 -6.84
CA SER A 105 -12.02 -2.11 -7.36
C SER A 105 -12.36 -1.08 -6.28
N LYS A 106 -12.77 0.13 -6.72
CA LYS A 106 -13.25 1.17 -5.80
C LYS A 106 -14.28 0.66 -4.78
N ARG A 107 -15.22 -0.19 -5.23
CA ARG A 107 -16.29 -0.74 -4.37
C ARG A 107 -15.72 -1.71 -3.33
N GLU A 108 -14.82 -2.60 -3.73
CA GLU A 108 -14.16 -3.53 -2.82
C GLU A 108 -13.32 -2.76 -1.79
N LEU A 109 -12.60 -1.72 -2.22
CA LEU A 109 -11.80 -0.89 -1.34
C LEU A 109 -12.66 -0.18 -0.29
N ILE A 110 -13.79 0.40 -0.69
CA ILE A 110 -14.75 1.02 0.23
C ILE A 110 -15.25 0.00 1.26
N ASN A 111 -15.68 -1.18 0.81
CA ASN A 111 -16.14 -2.24 1.71
C ASN A 111 -15.06 -2.67 2.70
N LEU A 112 -13.80 -2.74 2.24
CA LEU A 112 -12.67 -3.13 3.08
C LEU A 112 -12.38 -2.08 4.15
N VAL A 113 -12.41 -0.80 3.79
CA VAL A 113 -12.26 0.32 4.73
C VAL A 113 -13.38 0.30 5.78
N VAL A 114 -14.64 0.12 5.37
CA VAL A 114 -15.78 0.02 6.29
C VAL A 114 -15.62 -1.16 7.26
N LYS A 115 -15.30 -2.35 6.75
CA LYS A 115 -15.07 -3.55 7.56
C LYS A 115 -14.07 -3.27 8.68
N TRP A 116 -12.90 -2.74 8.35
CA TRP A 116 -11.83 -2.54 9.33
C TRP A 116 -12.04 -1.32 10.23
N MET A 117 -12.73 -0.29 9.75
CA MET A 117 -13.19 0.83 10.59
C MET A 117 -14.15 0.34 11.71
N GLU A 118 -15.05 -0.59 11.40
CA GLU A 118 -16.00 -1.16 12.37
C GLU A 118 -15.36 -2.19 13.31
N THR A 119 -14.43 -3.00 12.78
CA THR A 119 -13.80 -4.12 13.48
C THR A 119 -12.81 -3.64 14.54
N ASP A 120 -11.82 -2.83 14.16
CA ASP A 120 -10.73 -2.45 15.06
C ASP A 120 -10.91 -1.04 15.65
N ARG A 121 -11.62 -0.15 14.95
CA ARG A 121 -11.88 1.23 15.36
C ARG A 121 -10.62 2.06 15.62
N GLU A 122 -9.53 1.75 14.94
CA GLU A 122 -8.28 2.53 14.98
C GLU A 122 -8.42 3.90 14.31
N PHE A 123 -9.36 4.03 13.39
CA PHE A 123 -9.70 5.27 12.71
C PHE A 123 -11.21 5.38 12.57
N SER A 124 -11.69 6.59 12.30
CA SER A 124 -13.09 6.92 12.08
C SER A 124 -13.30 7.60 10.73
N ILE A 125 -14.57 7.81 10.35
CA ILE A 125 -14.89 8.53 9.12
C ILE A 125 -14.31 9.95 9.10
N ASP A 126 -14.27 10.62 10.27
CA ASP A 126 -13.77 11.99 10.41
C ASP A 126 -12.25 12.09 10.23
N ASP A 127 -11.54 10.96 10.32
CA ASP A 127 -10.10 10.89 10.07
C ASP A 127 -9.75 10.84 8.58
N LEU A 128 -10.74 10.56 7.72
CA LEU A 128 -10.56 10.44 6.28
C LEU A 128 -10.80 11.77 5.57
N GLU A 129 -10.21 11.92 4.38
CA GLU A 129 -10.41 13.10 3.52
C GLU A 129 -11.87 13.26 3.07
N ASP A 130 -12.30 14.50 2.78
CA ASP A 130 -13.70 14.85 2.49
C ASP A 130 -14.38 13.93 1.46
N LYS A 131 -13.68 13.58 0.38
CA LYS A 131 -14.22 12.71 -0.68
C LYS A 131 -14.42 11.26 -0.24
N TRP A 132 -13.71 10.80 0.78
CA TRP A 132 -14.00 9.51 1.41
C TRP A 132 -15.28 9.62 2.23
N GLN A 133 -15.40 10.65 3.06
CA GLN A 133 -16.58 10.91 3.89
C GLN A 133 -17.85 10.95 3.03
N GLU A 134 -17.83 11.73 1.94
CA GLU A 134 -18.94 11.83 0.99
C GLU A 134 -19.39 10.49 0.38
N GLN A 135 -18.47 9.53 0.24
CA GLN A 135 -18.78 8.24 -0.38
C GLN A 135 -19.28 7.22 0.64
N LEU A 136 -18.87 7.37 1.90
CA LEU A 136 -19.27 6.51 3.01
C LEU A 136 -20.61 6.93 3.63
N MET A 137 -21.00 8.20 3.48
CA MET A 137 -22.29 8.73 3.94
C MET A 137 -23.45 8.52 2.96
N LYS A 138 -23.19 7.91 1.79
CA LYS A 138 -24.20 7.61 0.75
C LYS A 138 -24.78 6.22 0.92
#